data_AF-A0A0G1EA62-F1
#
_entry.id   AF-A0A0G1EA62-F1
#
_cell.length_a   1.000
_cell.length_b   1.000
_cell.length_c   1.000
_cell.angle_alpha   90.00
_cell.angle_beta   90.00
_cell.angle_gamma   90.00
#
_symmetry.space_group_name_H-M   'P 1'
#
loop_
_entity.id
_entity.type
_entity.pdbx_description
1 polymer ?
#
loop_
_entity_poly.entity_id
_entity_poly.type
_entity_poly.pdbx_seq_one_letter_code
_entity_poly.pdbx_strand_id
1 'polypeptide(L)' 'GNFVFDQMWSQKTREGLAIKLTFKDGRIVKEEKLPIYMKNWSQPEWVE' A
#
# COMPACT_ATOMS: atom_id res chain seq x y z
N GLY A 1 3.12 4.24 8.67
CA GLY A 1 2.04 4.91 7.89
C GLY A 1 0.77 4.11 8.09
N ASN A 2 -0.39 4.74 7.93
CA ASN A 2 -1.66 4.03 7.97
C ASN A 2 -2.07 3.65 6.55
N PHE A 3 -2.72 2.51 6.42
CA PHE A 3 -3.40 2.18 5.19
C PHE A 3 -4.81 2.75 5.21
N VAL A 4 -5.26 3.25 4.06
CA VAL A 4 -6.63 3.69 3.84
C VAL A 4 -7.17 2.84 2.71
N PHE A 5 -8.29 2.17 2.94
CA PHE A 5 -8.90 1.30 1.96
C PHE A 5 -10.39 1.58 1.83
N ASP A 6 -10.95 1.18 0.69
CA ASP A 6 -12.38 1.11 0.46
C ASP A 6 -12.94 -0.24 0.95
N GLN A 7 -14.27 -0.37 1.00
CA GLN A 7 -14.95 -1.61 1.32
C GLN A 7 -14.69 -2.68 0.23
N MET A 8 -14.65 -3.93 0.67
CA MET A 8 -14.21 -5.09 -0.12
C MET A 8 -15.27 -5.58 -1.13
N TRP A 9 -15.90 -4.66 -1.88
CA TRP A 9 -17.01 -4.95 -2.79
C TRP A 9 -16.61 -5.51 -4.15
N SER A 10 -15.34 -5.39 -4.55
CA SER A 10 -14.84 -5.88 -5.83
C SER A 10 -13.36 -6.28 -5.75
N GLN A 11 -12.85 -6.96 -6.76
CA GLN A 11 -11.42 -7.21 -6.87
C GLN A 11 -10.61 -5.89 -6.88
N LYS A 12 -11.10 -4.88 -7.60
CA LYS A 12 -10.43 -3.59 -7.71
C LYS A 12 -10.29 -2.86 -6.38
N THR A 13 -11.26 -2.99 -5.48
CA THR A 13 -11.19 -2.37 -4.13
C THR A 13 -10.30 -3.16 -3.16
N ARG A 14 -9.86 -4.36 -3.56
CA ARG A 14 -8.91 -5.18 -2.79
C ARG A 14 -7.46 -4.93 -3.19
N GLU A 15 -7.22 -4.36 -4.36
CA GLU A 15 -5.89 -4.01 -4.84
C GLU A 15 -5.48 -2.64 -4.29
N GLY A 16 -4.24 -2.52 -3.83
CA GLY A 16 -3.72 -1.27 -3.30
C GLY A 16 -2.22 -1.12 -3.49
N LEU A 17 -1.71 0.07 -3.19
CA LEU A 17 -0.30 0.39 -3.32
C LEU A 17 0.17 1.15 -2.08
N ALA A 18 1.14 0.59 -1.36
CA ALA A 18 1.87 1.33 -0.35
C ALA A 18 3.10 1.98 -0.98
N ILE A 19 3.34 3.24 -0.64
CA ILE A 19 4.55 3.95 -1.04
C ILE A 19 5.44 4.12 0.18
N LYS A 20 6.67 3.64 0.09
CA LYS A 20 7.71 3.90 1.08
C LYS A 20 8.69 4.91 0.51
N LEU A 21 8.72 6.08 1.13
CA LEU A 21 9.65 7.16 0.79
C LEU A 21 10.75 7.24 1.84
N THR A 22 12.01 7.23 1.40
CA THR A 22 13.15 7.52 2.26
C THR A 22 13.60 8.94 2.02
N PHE A 23 13.69 9.73 3.08
CA PHE A 23 14.15 11.11 3.03
C PHE A 23 15.56 11.22 3.63
N LYS A 24 16.41 12.04 3.00
CA LYS A 24 17.70 12.46 3.53
C LYS A 24 17.90 13.94 3.21
N ASP A 25 18.28 14.74 4.22
CA ASP A 25 18.50 16.18 4.09
C ASP A 25 17.33 16.93 3.43
N GLY A 26 16.10 16.57 3.83
CA GLY A 26 14.86 17.16 3.30
C GLY A 26 14.49 16.74 1.87
N ARG A 27 15.24 15.81 1.26
CA ARG A 27 14.99 15.31 -0.10
C ARG A 27 14.62 13.84 -0.09
N ILE A 28 13.72 13.42 -0.99
CA ILE A 28 13.45 12.01 -1.23
C ILE A 28 14.66 11.42 -1.96
N VAL A 29 15.25 10.37 -1.39
CA VAL A 29 16.39 9.66 -1.97
C VAL A 29 16.04 8.24 -2.42
N LYS A 30 14.89 7.71 -1.99
CA LYS A 30 14.37 6.41 -2.42
C LYS A 30 12.85 6.41 -2.39
N GLU A 31 12.24 5.87 -3.43
CA GLU A 31 10.83 5.53 -3.50
C GLU A 31 10.70 4.03 -3.77
N GLU A 32 9.88 3.35 -2.97
CA GLU A 32 9.56 1.94 -3.16
C GLU A 32 8.04 1.80 -3.30
N LYS A 33 7.63 1.19 -4.41
CA LYS A 33 6.24 0.81 -4.68
C LYS A 33 6.05 -0.61 -4.18
N LEU A 34 5.18 -0.76 -3.19
CA LEU A 34 4.92 -2.03 -2.52
C LEU A 34 3.44 -2.38 -2.72
N PRO A 35 3.11 -3.16 -3.76
CA PRO A 35 1.75 -3.58 -4.02
C PRO A 35 1.20 -4.40 -2.84
N ILE A 36 -0.07 -4.18 -2.53
CA ILE A 36 -0.78 -4.93 -1.49
C ILE A 36 -2.09 -5.47 -2.04
N TYR A 37 -2.53 -6.59 -1.47
CA TYR A 37 -3.83 -7.16 -1.75
C TYR A 37 -4.58 -7.49 -0.46
N MET A 38 -5.83 -7.03 -0.38
CA MET A 38 -6.72 -7.31 0.73
C MET A 38 -7.30 -8.72 0.59
N LYS A 39 -6.62 -9.70 1.18
CA LYS A 39 -7.08 -11.10 1.16
C LYS A 39 -8.29 -11.30 2.06
N ASN A 40 -8.30 -10.66 3.23
CA ASN A 40 -9.38 -10.68 4.22
C ASN A 40 -9.88 -9.25 4.50
N TRP A 41 -11.10 -9.12 5.02
CA TRP A 41 -11.74 -7.82 5.24
C TRP A 41 -10.85 -6.87 6.07
N SER A 42 -10.49 -5.73 5.49
CA SER A 42 -9.61 -4.71 6.06
C SER A 42 -8.22 -5.21 6.48
N GLN A 43 -7.75 -6.32 5.90
CA GLN A 43 -6.45 -6.93 6.20
C GLN A 43 -5.65 -7.10 4.90
N PRO A 44 -4.79 -6.13 4.53
CA PRO A 44 -3.91 -6.27 3.37
C PRO A 44 -2.70 -7.16 3.68
N GLU A 45 -2.23 -7.83 2.65
CA GLU A 45 -0.97 -8.56 2.62
C GLU A 45 -0.11 -7.99 1.48
N TRP A 46 1.22 -8.10 1.61
CA TRP A 46 2.13 -7.75 0.51
C TRP A 46 1.98 -8.75 -0.63
N VAL A 47 2.01 -8.24 -1.85
CA VAL A 47 2.09 -9.09 -3.05
C VAL A 47 3.58 -9.32 -3.34
N GLU A 48 4.00 -10.59 -3.39
CA GLU A 48 5.36 -11.00 -3.84
C GLU A 48 5.50 -10.90 -5.37
#